data_AF-A0A2M7QFI9-F1
#
_entry.id   AF-A0A2M7QFI9-F1
#
_cell.length_a   1.000
_cell.length_b   1.000
_cell.length_c   1.000
_cell.angle_alpha   90.00
_cell.angle_beta   90.00
_cell.angle_gamma   90.00
#
_symmetry.space_group_name_H-M   'P 1'
#
loop_
_entity.id
_entity.type
_entity.pdbx_description
1 polymer ?
#
loop_
_entity_poly.entity_id
_entity_poly.type
_entity_poly.pdbx_seq_one_letter_code
_entity_poly.pdbx_strand_id
1 'polypeptide(L)'
;MVNKIGDTLAKGSVSIKDLIAPSYIEVDFNHLKIDEKYYRTLYVVGYPRYVSANWLYSLVTFDHPLYISMYIYPTESKNVLDDLKRKIAEMEATIEGDIKAGKVVDPTVQVALDDALALQAELAKGAERFFQFGLYVTIPADNLEELNQIT
;
A
#
# COMPACT_ATOMS: atom_id res chain seq x y z
N MET A 1 3.48 -21.53 46.92
CA MET A 1 2.90 -22.53 46.00
C MET A 1 1.40 -22.37 45.73
N VAL A 2 0.65 -21.56 46.49
CA VAL A 2 -0.83 -21.49 46.40
C VAL A 2 -1.36 -20.65 45.23
N ASN A 3 -0.56 -19.73 44.65
CA ASN A 3 -1.02 -18.85 43.56
C ASN A 3 -0.90 -19.44 42.15
N LYS A 4 -0.27 -20.60 41.98
CA LYS A 4 -0.07 -21.21 40.64
C LYS A 4 -1.29 -21.99 40.14
N ILE A 5 -2.21 -22.36 41.05
CA ILE A 5 -3.40 -23.17 40.77
C ILE A 5 -4.55 -22.29 40.26
N GLY A 6 -4.70 -21.07 40.79
CA GLY A 6 -5.68 -20.09 40.31
C GLY A 6 -5.41 -19.65 38.85
N ASP A 7 -4.15 -19.40 38.51
CA ASP A 7 -3.74 -19.03 37.14
C ASP A 7 -3.88 -20.18 36.13
N THR A 8 -3.83 -21.45 36.57
CA THR A 8 -4.05 -22.61 35.68
C THR A 8 -5.53 -22.90 35.46
N LEU A 9 -6.40 -22.58 36.43
CA LEU A 9 -7.86 -22.66 36.27
C LEU A 9 -8.40 -21.52 35.40
N ALA A 10 -7.84 -20.31 35.50
CA ALA A 10 -8.17 -19.18 34.62
C ALA A 10 -7.73 -19.40 33.15
N LYS A 11 -6.77 -20.31 32.91
CA LYS A 11 -6.42 -20.80 31.56
C LYS A 11 -7.37 -21.87 31.04
N GLY A 12 -8.21 -22.46 31.89
CA GLY A 12 -9.23 -23.44 31.52
C GLY A 12 -10.63 -22.85 31.30
N SER A 13 -10.84 -21.57 31.65
CA SER A 13 -12.06 -20.84 31.31
C SER A 13 -11.95 -20.30 29.89
N VAL A 14 -12.90 -20.69 29.03
CA VAL A 14 -13.03 -20.13 27.67
C VAL A 14 -13.13 -18.61 27.77
N SER A 15 -12.17 -17.90 27.20
CA SER A 15 -12.21 -16.44 27.15
C SER A 15 -13.11 -15.98 26.01
N ILE A 16 -13.59 -14.74 26.07
CA ILE A 16 -14.35 -14.15 24.95
C ILE A 16 -13.54 -14.20 23.64
N LYS A 17 -12.21 -14.07 23.73
CA LYS A 17 -11.31 -14.18 22.58
C LYS A 17 -11.37 -15.56 21.93
N ASP A 18 -11.46 -16.62 22.74
CA ASP A 18 -11.54 -18.00 22.24
C ASP A 18 -12.90 -18.30 21.58
N LEU A 19 -13.97 -17.59 22.00
CA LEU A 19 -15.30 -17.71 21.39
C LEU A 19 -15.44 -17.02 20.04
N ILE A 20 -14.71 -15.92 19.83
CA ILE A 20 -14.75 -15.14 18.57
C ILE A 20 -13.59 -15.45 17.63
N ALA A 21 -12.62 -16.24 18.09
CA ALA A 21 -11.51 -16.67 17.26
C ALA A 21 -12.01 -17.61 16.16
N PRO A 22 -11.41 -17.55 14.95
CA PRO A 22 -11.67 -18.56 13.93
C PRO A 22 -11.19 -19.93 14.42
N SER A 23 -11.77 -20.99 13.84
CA SER A 23 -11.40 -22.37 14.17
C SER A 23 -10.00 -22.69 13.67
N TYR A 24 -9.63 -22.17 12.50
CA TYR A 24 -8.29 -22.26 11.96
C TYR A 24 -8.00 -21.15 10.94
N ILE A 25 -6.71 -20.93 10.70
CA ILE A 25 -6.20 -20.05 9.64
C ILE A 25 -5.11 -20.82 8.89
N GLU A 26 -5.28 -21.00 7.58
CA GLU A 26 -4.22 -21.47 6.69
C GLU A 26 -3.63 -20.27 5.94
N VAL A 27 -2.31 -20.18 5.94
CA VAL A 27 -1.56 -19.12 5.27
C VAL A 27 -0.86 -19.71 4.06
N ASP A 28 -1.25 -19.26 2.87
CA ASP A 28 -0.58 -19.59 1.62
C ASP A 28 0.20 -18.37 1.10
N PHE A 29 0.95 -18.53 0.01
CA PHE A 29 1.76 -17.48 -0.59
C PHE A 29 0.93 -16.30 -1.09
N ASN A 30 -0.24 -16.56 -1.69
CA ASN A 30 -1.05 -15.52 -2.34
C ASN A 30 -2.47 -15.37 -1.75
N HIS A 31 -2.83 -16.13 -0.73
CA HIS A 31 -4.14 -16.06 -0.09
C HIS A 31 -4.09 -16.59 1.34
N LEU A 32 -5.13 -16.26 2.10
CA LEU A 32 -5.41 -16.82 3.42
C LEU A 32 -6.70 -17.63 3.33
N LYS A 33 -6.79 -18.75 4.05
CA LYS A 33 -8.04 -19.42 4.31
C LYS A 33 -8.36 -19.27 5.80
N ILE A 34 -9.52 -18.69 6.11
CA ILE A 34 -10.00 -18.55 7.49
C ILE A 34 -11.33 -19.30 7.54
N ASP A 35 -11.35 -20.38 8.32
CA ASP A 35 -12.43 -21.35 8.30
C ASP A 35 -12.76 -21.77 6.85
N GLU A 36 -13.99 -21.57 6.39
CA GLU A 36 -14.43 -21.98 5.03
C GLU A 36 -14.31 -20.88 3.98
N LYS A 37 -13.74 -19.70 4.30
CA LYS A 37 -13.59 -18.59 3.36
C LYS A 37 -12.14 -18.34 2.98
N TYR A 38 -11.95 -17.93 1.72
CA TYR A 38 -10.67 -17.57 1.14
C TYR A 38 -10.55 -16.06 1.02
N TYR A 39 -9.35 -15.52 1.27
CA TYR A 39 -9.09 -14.08 1.27
C TYR A 39 -7.80 -13.77 0.51
N ARG A 40 -7.84 -12.82 -0.42
CA ARG A 40 -6.65 -12.26 -1.07
C ARG A 40 -6.60 -10.76 -0.83
N THR A 41 -5.45 -10.27 -0.37
CA THR A 41 -5.24 -8.84 -0.19
C THR A 41 -4.35 -8.30 -1.30
N LEU A 42 -4.86 -7.31 -2.02
CA LEU A 42 -4.17 -6.60 -3.07
C LEU A 42 -3.70 -5.24 -2.54
N TYR A 43 -2.47 -4.86 -2.89
CA TYR A 43 -1.94 -3.53 -2.62
C TYR A 43 -2.05 -2.67 -3.88
N VAL A 44 -2.63 -1.48 -3.75
CA VAL A 44 -2.85 -0.59 -4.90
C VAL A 44 -1.57 0.18 -5.23
N VAL A 45 -1.16 0.08 -6.48
CA VAL A 45 -0.06 0.83 -7.10
C VAL A 45 -0.59 1.63 -8.28
N GLY A 46 0.16 2.65 -8.71
CA GLY A 46 -0.19 3.43 -9.90
C GLY A 46 -1.34 4.41 -9.68
N TYR A 47 -1.27 5.22 -8.63
CA TYR A 47 -2.26 6.27 -8.35
C TYR A 47 -2.33 7.32 -9.48
N PRO A 48 -3.52 7.89 -9.75
CA PRO A 48 -3.63 8.99 -10.70
C PRO A 48 -2.85 10.21 -10.20
N ARG A 49 -2.35 11.04 -11.12
CA ARG A 49 -1.65 12.31 -10.79
C ARG A 49 -2.52 13.24 -9.94
N TYR A 50 -3.83 13.17 -10.10
CA TYR A 50 -4.81 13.93 -9.33
C TYR A 50 -5.91 13.01 -8.81
N VAL A 51 -6.18 13.12 -7.52
CA VAL A 51 -7.22 12.36 -6.83
C VAL A 51 -8.48 13.24 -6.72
N SER A 52 -9.45 12.99 -7.59
CA SER A 52 -10.78 13.63 -7.50
C SER A 52 -11.68 12.92 -6.49
N ALA A 53 -12.79 13.54 -6.07
CA ALA A 53 -13.70 12.94 -5.08
C ALA A 53 -14.21 11.53 -5.46
N ASN A 54 -14.34 11.21 -6.75
CA ASN A 54 -14.87 9.95 -7.24
C ASN A 54 -13.78 8.91 -7.61
N TRP A 55 -12.54 9.12 -7.21
CA TRP A 55 -11.43 8.25 -7.62
C TRP A 55 -11.57 6.78 -7.16
N LEU A 56 -12.33 6.51 -6.09
CA LEU A 56 -12.62 5.14 -5.62
C LEU A 56 -13.87 4.52 -6.24
N TYR A 57 -14.51 5.17 -7.22
CA TYR A 57 -15.78 4.72 -7.79
C TYR A 57 -15.73 3.25 -8.25
N SER A 58 -14.67 2.83 -8.94
CA SER A 58 -14.53 1.45 -9.42
C SER A 58 -14.53 0.40 -8.30
N LEU A 59 -14.03 0.73 -7.11
CA LEU A 59 -14.08 -0.16 -5.95
C LEU A 59 -15.47 -0.15 -5.30
N VAL A 60 -16.13 1.01 -5.26
CA VAL A 60 -17.47 1.15 -4.69
C VAL A 60 -18.52 0.45 -5.55
N THR A 61 -18.35 0.45 -6.87
CA THR A 61 -19.27 -0.22 -7.81
C THR A 61 -18.88 -1.65 -8.13
N PHE A 62 -17.87 -2.20 -7.46
CA PHE A 62 -17.48 -3.59 -7.64
C PHE A 62 -18.62 -4.51 -7.16
N ASP A 63 -18.91 -5.55 -7.92
CA ASP A 63 -20.05 -6.45 -7.70
C ASP A 63 -19.79 -7.55 -6.67
N HIS A 64 -18.58 -7.58 -6.09
CA HIS A 64 -18.22 -8.49 -5.00
C HIS A 64 -17.94 -7.75 -3.69
N PRO A 65 -18.11 -8.41 -2.53
CA PRO A 65 -17.75 -7.83 -1.24
C PRO A 65 -16.27 -7.46 -1.20
N LEU A 66 -15.95 -6.29 -0.65
CA LEU A 66 -14.57 -5.83 -0.46
C LEU A 66 -14.38 -5.34 0.97
N TYR A 67 -13.21 -5.63 1.54
CA TYR A 67 -12.72 -4.92 2.72
C TYR A 67 -11.64 -3.95 2.29
N ILE A 68 -11.84 -2.67 2.57
CA ILE A 68 -10.91 -1.61 2.18
C ILE A 68 -10.22 -1.08 3.43
N SER A 69 -8.89 -1.04 3.39
CA SER A 69 -8.06 -0.45 4.45
C SER A 69 -7.19 0.66 3.86
N MET A 70 -7.34 1.86 4.41
CA MET A 70 -6.55 3.04 4.03
C MET A 70 -5.65 3.46 5.19
N TYR A 71 -4.38 3.66 4.87
CA TYR A 71 -3.39 4.18 5.80
C TYR A 71 -2.87 5.51 5.27
N ILE A 72 -2.98 6.56 6.07
CA ILE A 72 -2.56 7.92 5.73
C ILE A 72 -1.68 8.41 6.88
N TYR A 73 -0.38 8.54 6.63
CA TYR A 73 0.58 9.01 7.63
C TYR A 73 1.26 10.29 7.15
N PRO A 74 1.26 11.37 7.94
CA PRO A 74 1.97 12.59 7.57
C PRO A 74 3.47 12.31 7.51
N THR A 75 4.14 12.89 6.52
CA THR A 75 5.59 12.76 6.33
C THR A 75 6.26 14.12 6.46
N GLU A 76 7.42 14.16 7.12
CA GLU A 76 8.22 15.38 7.20
C GLU A 76 8.76 15.76 5.82
N SER A 77 8.43 16.97 5.35
CA SER A 77 8.80 17.46 4.01
C SER A 77 10.32 17.47 3.77
N LYS A 78 11.14 17.52 4.83
CA LYS A 78 12.61 17.51 4.72
C LYS A 78 13.13 16.21 4.09
N ASN A 79 12.63 15.06 4.55
CA ASN A 79 13.09 13.76 4.06
C ASN A 79 12.70 13.56 2.59
N VAL A 80 11.48 13.95 2.23
CA VAL A 80 10.96 13.88 0.85
C VAL A 80 11.78 14.77 -0.08
N LEU A 81 12.10 16.00 0.35
CA LEU A 81 12.89 16.93 -0.45
C LEU A 81 14.31 16.40 -0.71
N ASP A 82 14.93 15.78 0.28
CA ASP A 82 16.27 15.21 0.14
C ASP A 82 16.28 13.98 -0.77
N ASP A 83 15.26 13.13 -0.70
CA ASP A 83 15.07 12.03 -1.65
C ASP A 83 14.80 12.53 -3.08
N LEU A 84 13.99 13.57 -3.24
CA LEU A 84 13.69 14.18 -4.53
C LEU A 84 14.94 14.82 -5.17
N LYS A 85 15.77 15.52 -4.38
CA LYS A 85 17.06 16.05 -4.85
C LYS A 85 17.97 14.93 -5.38
N ARG A 86 18.04 13.81 -4.67
CA ARG A 86 18.84 12.65 -5.11
C ARG A 86 18.32 12.11 -6.44
N LYS A 87 17.01 11.99 -6.61
CA LYS A 87 16.40 11.51 -7.86
C LYS A 87 16.59 12.48 -9.03
N ILE A 88 16.48 13.78 -8.79
CA ILE A 88 16.78 14.81 -9.79
C ILE A 88 18.23 14.67 -10.27
N ALA A 89 19.19 14.57 -9.35
CA ALA A 89 20.61 14.41 -9.70
C ALA A 89 20.87 13.12 -10.51
N GLU A 90 20.21 12.00 -10.17
CA GLU A 90 20.29 10.76 -10.95
C GLU A 90 19.76 10.94 -12.39
N MET A 91 18.63 11.65 -12.56
CA MET A 91 18.06 11.92 -13.88
C MET A 91 18.91 12.88 -14.71
N GLU A 92 19.42 13.96 -14.10
CA GLU A 92 20.35 14.90 -14.76
C GLU A 92 21.62 14.19 -15.21
N ALA A 93 22.21 13.34 -14.36
CA ALA A 93 23.39 12.55 -14.70
C ALA A 93 23.12 11.57 -15.85
N THR A 94 21.92 10.99 -15.90
CA THR A 94 21.50 10.09 -17.00
C THR A 94 21.44 10.86 -18.31
N ILE A 95 20.77 12.02 -18.32
CA ILE A 95 20.64 12.88 -19.50
C ILE A 95 22.01 13.38 -19.97
N GLU A 96 22.85 13.85 -19.04
CA GLU A 96 24.21 14.31 -19.36
C GLU A 96 25.08 13.17 -19.93
N GLY A 97 24.93 11.96 -19.39
CA GLY A 97 25.59 10.75 -19.89
C GLY A 97 25.20 10.41 -21.33
N ASP A 98 23.91 10.48 -21.66
CA ASP A 98 23.42 10.23 -23.02
C ASP A 98 23.93 11.27 -24.00
N ILE A 99 23.91 12.55 -23.63
CA ILE A 99 24.44 13.65 -24.45
C ILE A 99 25.94 13.44 -24.71
N LYS A 100 26.72 13.15 -23.67
CA LYS A 100 28.18 12.88 -23.80
C LYS A 100 28.48 11.66 -24.66
N ALA A 101 27.62 10.64 -24.62
CA ALA A 101 27.72 9.45 -25.46
C ALA A 101 27.21 9.67 -26.89
N GLY A 102 26.70 10.86 -27.24
CA GLY A 102 26.11 11.15 -28.55
C GLY A 102 24.79 10.40 -28.80
N LYS A 103 24.13 9.92 -27.73
CA LYS A 103 22.84 9.24 -27.81
C LYS A 103 21.69 10.25 -27.81
N VAL A 104 20.57 9.84 -28.40
CA VAL A 104 19.31 10.58 -28.26
C VAL A 104 18.84 10.43 -26.82
N VAL A 105 18.58 11.56 -26.16
CA VAL A 105 18.05 11.59 -24.79
C VAL A 105 16.68 10.93 -24.76
N ASP A 106 16.45 10.05 -23.78
CA ASP A 106 15.15 9.44 -23.56
C ASP A 106 14.13 10.52 -23.14
N PRO A 107 13.08 10.79 -23.96
CA PRO A 107 12.07 11.80 -23.63
C PRO A 107 11.31 11.47 -22.34
N THR A 108 11.25 10.20 -21.94
CA THR A 108 10.61 9.76 -20.69
C THR A 108 11.36 10.29 -19.47
N VAL A 109 12.71 10.25 -19.52
CA VAL A 109 13.57 10.75 -18.43
C VAL A 109 13.50 12.27 -18.36
N GLN A 110 13.46 12.95 -19.52
CA GLN A 110 13.29 14.41 -19.56
C GLN A 110 11.96 14.85 -18.93
N VAL A 111 10.84 14.21 -19.31
CA VAL A 111 9.52 14.53 -18.73
C VAL A 111 9.51 14.25 -17.22
N ALA A 112 10.12 13.16 -16.77
CA ALA A 112 10.22 12.84 -15.34
C ALA A 112 11.06 13.87 -14.57
N LEU A 113 12.14 14.39 -15.17
CA LEU A 113 12.96 15.46 -14.60
C LEU A 113 12.16 16.76 -14.47
N ASP A 114 11.45 17.16 -15.52
CA ASP A 114 10.63 18.38 -15.51
C ASP A 114 9.53 18.31 -14.44
N ASP A 115 8.84 17.17 -14.33
CA ASP A 115 7.84 16.90 -13.29
C ASP A 115 8.47 16.97 -11.88
N ALA A 116 9.66 16.41 -11.70
CA ALA A 116 10.36 16.41 -10.41
C ALA A 116 10.83 17.82 -9.98
N LEU A 117 11.29 18.64 -10.92
CA LEU A 117 11.67 20.03 -10.67
C LEU A 117 10.47 20.89 -10.28
N ALA A 118 9.32 20.70 -10.96
CA ALA A 118 8.07 21.35 -10.60
C ALA A 118 7.64 20.98 -9.18
N LEU A 119 7.69 19.68 -8.84
CA LEU A 119 7.36 19.19 -7.50
C LEU A 119 8.31 19.75 -6.42
N GLN A 120 9.60 19.85 -6.71
CA GLN A 120 10.60 20.41 -5.80
C GLN A 120 10.31 21.88 -5.48
N ALA A 121 9.92 22.67 -6.48
CA ALA A 121 9.60 24.08 -6.31
C ALA A 121 8.37 24.29 -5.40
N GLU A 122 7.33 23.47 -5.57
CA GLU A 122 6.13 23.52 -4.71
C GLU A 122 6.42 23.08 -3.27
N LEU A 123 7.23 22.02 -3.12
CA LEU A 123 7.73 21.55 -1.82
C LEU A 123 8.50 22.64 -1.05
N ALA A 124 9.41 23.32 -1.73
CA ALA A 124 10.25 24.36 -1.13
C ALA A 124 9.44 25.57 -0.62
N LYS A 125 8.29 25.86 -1.25
CA LYS A 125 7.38 26.93 -0.82
C LYS A 125 6.60 26.59 0.45
N GLY A 126 6.69 25.34 0.94
CA GLY A 126 5.96 24.89 2.13
C GLY A 126 4.44 24.83 1.93
N ALA A 127 3.98 24.82 0.68
CA ALA A 127 2.57 24.88 0.32
C ALA A 127 1.84 23.55 0.59
N GLU A 128 2.56 22.43 0.63
CA GLU A 128 1.98 21.09 0.67
C GLU A 128 2.51 20.21 1.81
N ARG A 129 1.61 19.42 2.40
CA ARG A 129 1.94 18.36 3.35
C ARG A 129 1.95 17.03 2.61
N PHE A 130 3.05 16.29 2.74
CA PHE A 130 3.18 14.97 2.15
C PHE A 130 2.62 13.91 3.09
N PHE A 131 2.04 12.88 2.49
CA PHE A 131 1.53 11.74 3.22
C PHE A 131 2.09 10.47 2.61
N GLN A 132 2.53 9.55 3.46
CA GLN A 132 2.64 8.16 3.07
C GLN A 132 1.23 7.59 3.03
N PHE A 133 0.81 7.20 1.84
CA PHE A 133 -0.50 6.63 1.58
C PHE A 133 -0.38 5.15 1.21
N GLY A 134 -1.23 4.32 1.80
CA GLY A 134 -1.37 2.91 1.44
C GLY A 134 -2.85 2.54 1.34
N LEU A 135 -3.22 1.91 0.23
CA LEU A 135 -4.55 1.36 0.00
C LEU A 135 -4.44 -0.14 -0.21
N TYR A 136 -5.12 -0.89 0.65
CA TYR A 136 -5.22 -2.33 0.59
C TYR A 136 -6.68 -2.73 0.39
N VAL A 137 -6.89 -3.68 -0.52
CA VAL A 137 -8.22 -4.23 -0.81
C VAL A 137 -8.17 -5.73 -0.57
N THR A 138 -8.95 -6.20 0.39
CA THR A 138 -9.08 -7.63 0.68
C THR A 138 -10.38 -8.15 0.10
N ILE A 139 -10.28 -9.20 -0.71
CA ILE A 139 -11.41 -9.83 -1.41
C ILE A 139 -11.66 -11.19 -0.76
N PRO A 140 -12.84 -11.42 -0.15
CA PRO A 140 -13.28 -12.73 0.29
C PRO A 140 -13.93 -13.52 -0.86
N ALA A 141 -13.82 -14.84 -0.83
CA ALA A 141 -14.55 -15.76 -1.70
C ALA A 141 -14.90 -17.05 -0.94
N ASP A 142 -15.90 -17.79 -1.42
CA ASP A 142 -16.33 -19.03 -0.77
C ASP A 142 -15.44 -20.22 -1.17
N ASN A 143 -14.69 -20.11 -2.26
CA ASN A 143 -13.70 -21.10 -2.68
C ASN A 143 -12.54 -20.46 -3.45
N LEU A 144 -11.45 -21.22 -3.62
CA LEU A 144 -10.23 -20.74 -4.28
C LEU A 144 -10.43 -20.46 -5.78
N GLU A 145 -11.31 -21.19 -6.45
CA GLU A 145 -11.58 -20.98 -7.89
C GLU A 145 -12.24 -19.62 -8.12
N GLU A 146 -13.28 -19.31 -7.34
CA GLU A 146 -13.93 -18.00 -7.33
C GLU A 146 -12.93 -16.89 -7.00
N LEU A 147 -12.10 -17.06 -5.97
CA LEU A 147 -11.08 -16.06 -5.62
C LEU A 147 -10.15 -15.75 -6.80
N ASN A 148 -9.72 -16.77 -7.54
CA ASN A 148 -8.86 -16.62 -8.71
C ASN A 148 -9.57 -16.07 -9.95
N GLN A 149 -10.89 -16.15 -10.03
CA GLN A 149 -11.66 -15.52 -11.11
C GLN A 149 -11.84 -14.02 -10.84
N ILE A 150 -11.99 -13.64 -9.57
CA ILE A 150 -12.22 -12.24 -9.16
C ILE A 150 -10.92 -11.41 -9.19
N THR A 151 -9.78 -12.00 -8.85
CA THR A 151 -8.47 -11.32 -8.76
C THR A 151 -7.49 -11.75 -9.84
#